data_AF-A0A8T1TTZ2-F1
#
_entry.id   AF-A0A8T1TTZ2-F1
#
_cell.length_a   1.000
_cell.length_b   1.000
_cell.length_c   1.000
_cell.angle_alpha   90.00
_cell.angle_beta   90.00
_cell.angle_gamma   90.00
#
_symmetry.space_group_name_H-M   'P 1'
#
loop_
_entity.id
_entity.type
_entity.pdbx_description
1 polymer ?
#
loop_
_entity_poly.entity_id
_entity_poly.type
_entity_poly.pdbx_seq_one_letter_code
_entity_poly.pdbx_strand_id
1 'polypeptide(L)'
;MEAISEFFKRKNNKWRDIETFVIDKDLKEWRALEKCFPQATARLCQFHTMSNWKKVVKRAKYRLDGTQRGEVEFSIKRHHPGRRQQIERWFREILQRKVSRYLP
;
A
#
# COMPACT_ATOMS: atom_id res chain seq x y z
N MET A 1 13.59 -9.35 12.07
CA MET A 1 12.13 -9.30 12.27
C MET A 1 11.59 -10.42 13.15
N GLU A 2 12.08 -11.67 13.03
CA GLU A 2 11.62 -12.77 13.88
C GLU A 2 11.84 -12.51 15.38
N ALA A 3 13.04 -12.06 15.78
CA ALA A 3 13.34 -11.67 17.16
C ALA A 3 12.41 -10.56 17.70
N ILE A 4 12.03 -9.61 16.85
CA ILE A 4 11.09 -8.52 17.21
C ILE A 4 9.67 -9.07 17.37
N SER A 5 9.25 -9.98 16.49
CA SER A 5 7.95 -10.65 16.60
C SER A 5 7.86 -11.50 17.87
N GLU A 6 8.91 -12.26 18.20
CA GLU A 6 8.95 -13.03 19.45
C GLU A 6 8.89 -12.13 20.67
N PHE A 7 9.66 -11.04 20.68
CA PHE A 7 9.58 -10.05 21.76
C PHE A 7 8.16 -9.50 21.90
N PHE A 8 7.52 -9.12 20.80
CA PHE A 8 6.14 -8.63 20.79
C PHE A 8 5.17 -9.67 21.36
N LYS A 9 5.25 -10.92 20.91
CA LYS A 9 4.39 -12.02 21.39
C LYS A 9 4.60 -12.31 22.88
N ARG A 10 5.84 -12.22 23.39
CA ARG A 10 6.15 -12.36 24.82
C ARG A 10 5.57 -11.23 25.65
N LYS A 11 5.48 -10.02 25.10
CA LYS A 11 5.00 -8.83 25.82
C LYS A 11 3.50 -8.57 25.64
N ASN A 12 2.87 -9.17 24.64
CA ASN A 12 1.45 -9.03 24.37
C ASN A 12 0.77 -10.40 24.36
N ASN A 13 0.18 -10.79 25.48
CA ASN A 13 -0.53 -12.08 25.63
C ASN A 13 -1.75 -12.22 24.68
N LYS A 14 -2.28 -11.11 24.17
CA LYS A 14 -3.39 -11.06 23.20
C LYS A 14 -2.92 -10.95 21.76
N TRP A 15 -1.66 -11.27 21.46
CA TRP A 15 -1.13 -11.17 20.09
C TRP A 15 -1.92 -12.02 19.06
N ARG A 16 -2.61 -13.07 19.53
CA ARG A 16 -3.47 -13.93 18.69
C ARG A 16 -4.78 -13.26 18.29
N ASP A 17 -5.22 -12.25 19.04
CA ASP A 17 -6.46 -11.51 18.79
C ASP A 17 -6.24 -10.39 17.75
N ILE A 18 -5.01 -10.21 17.28
CA ILE A 18 -4.69 -9.20 16.28
C ILE A 18 -5.23 -9.65 14.93
N GLU A 19 -6.20 -8.90 14.42
CA GLU A 19 -6.80 -9.18 13.12
C GLU A 19 -6.07 -8.49 11.96
N THR A 20 -5.47 -7.32 12.19
CA THR A 20 -4.88 -6.50 11.12
C THR A 20 -3.65 -5.72 11.58
N PHE A 21 -2.64 -5.66 10.70
CA PHE A 21 -1.49 -4.77 10.80
C PHE A 21 -1.57 -3.70 9.71
N VAL A 22 -1.31 -2.44 10.07
CA VAL A 22 -1.20 -1.33 9.13
C VAL A 22 0.26 -0.88 9.08
N ILE A 23 0.90 -1.00 7.91
CA ILE A 23 2.33 -0.73 7.72
C ILE A 23 2.55 0.35 6.66
N ASP A 24 3.63 1.12 6.74
CA ASP A 24 3.88 2.21 5.77
C ASP A 24 4.13 1.66 4.35
N LYS A 25 5.27 1.00 4.12
CA LYS A 25 5.73 0.65 2.77
C LYS A 25 6.70 -0.54 2.70
N ASP A 26 7.19 -1.07 3.82
CA ASP A 26 8.26 -2.06 3.76
C ASP A 26 7.73 -3.45 3.38
N LEU A 27 8.07 -3.89 2.17
CA LEU A 27 7.70 -5.22 1.66
C LEU A 27 8.37 -6.36 2.45
N LYS A 28 9.54 -6.12 3.07
CA LYS A 28 10.19 -7.10 3.95
C LYS A 28 9.43 -7.23 5.26
N GLU A 29 8.97 -6.10 5.82
CA GLU A 29 8.11 -6.08 7.00
C GLU A 29 6.79 -6.81 6.72
N TRP A 30 6.15 -6.53 5.58
CA TRP A 30 4.93 -7.23 5.15
C TRP A 30 5.11 -8.76 5.19
N ARG A 31 6.15 -9.27 4.51
CA ARG A 31 6.41 -10.72 4.45
C ARG A 31 6.71 -11.31 5.82
N ALA A 32 7.43 -10.58 6.66
CA ALA A 32 7.69 -11.02 8.02
C ALA A 32 6.40 -11.10 8.84
N LEU A 33 5.48 -10.14 8.70
CA LEU A 33 4.19 -10.16 9.38
C LEU A 33 3.30 -11.31 8.89
N GLU A 34 3.23 -11.56 7.58
CA GLU A 34 2.50 -12.72 7.01
C GLU A 34 3.03 -14.05 7.57
N LYS A 35 4.36 -14.19 7.69
CA LYS A 35 4.99 -15.39 8.26
C LYS A 35 4.72 -15.52 9.76
N CYS A 36 4.81 -14.42 10.50
CA CYS A 36 4.77 -14.43 11.97
C CYS A 36 3.34 -14.43 12.53
N PHE A 37 2.39 -13.87 11.80
CA PHE A 37 0.98 -13.69 12.20
C PHE A 37 0.05 -14.14 11.06
N PRO A 38 0.02 -15.45 10.74
CA PRO A 38 -0.68 -15.95 9.55
C PRO A 38 -2.20 -15.74 9.59
N GLN A 39 -2.78 -15.55 10.78
CA GLN A 39 -4.21 -15.26 10.96
C GLN A 39 -4.55 -13.76 10.82
N ALA A 40 -3.54 -12.90 10.90
CA ALA A 40 -3.71 -11.45 10.81
C ALA A 40 -3.49 -11.00 9.36
N THR A 41 -4.15 -9.92 8.97
CA THR A 41 -3.99 -9.34 7.65
C THR A 41 -3.05 -8.13 7.69
N ALA A 42 -1.97 -8.14 6.90
CA ALA A 42 -1.17 -6.95 6.68
C ALA A 42 -1.82 -6.04 5.60
N ARG A 43 -1.79 -4.73 5.84
CA ARG A 43 -2.37 -3.67 4.98
C ARG A 43 -1.40 -2.49 4.89
N LEU A 44 -1.33 -1.83 3.74
CA LEU A 44 -0.60 -0.55 3.68
C LEU A 44 -1.38 0.54 4.43
N CYS A 45 -0.64 1.47 5.00
CA CYS A 45 -1.19 2.66 5.62
C CYS A 45 -1.76 3.57 4.53
N GLN A 46 -3.07 3.81 4.59
CA GLN A 46 -3.75 4.71 3.65
C GLN A 46 -3.17 6.12 3.73
N PHE A 47 -2.83 6.62 4.93
CA PHE A 47 -2.23 7.94 5.10
C PHE A 47 -0.90 8.08 4.34
N HIS A 48 0.00 7.12 4.50
CA HIS A 48 1.29 7.15 3.79
C HIS A 48 1.12 6.90 2.29
N THR A 49 0.23 5.99 1.89
CA THR A 49 -0.10 5.74 0.49
C THR A 49 -0.58 7.00 -0.20
N MET A 50 -1.52 7.73 0.42
CA MET A 50 -2.05 9.00 -0.07
C MET A 50 -0.98 10.09 -0.12
N SER A 51 -0.15 10.20 0.92
CA SER A 51 0.93 11.18 0.99
C SER A 51 1.98 10.95 -0.09
N ASN A 52 2.37 9.69 -0.32
CA ASN A 52 3.27 9.33 -1.40
C ASN A 52 2.65 9.59 -2.78
N TRP A 53 1.38 9.24 -2.96
CA TRP A 53 0.66 9.48 -4.21
C TRP A 53 0.61 10.96 -4.59
N LYS A 54 0.25 11.83 -3.65
CA LYS A 54 0.24 13.29 -3.85
C LYS A 54 1.59 13.83 -4.33
N LYS A 55 2.70 13.21 -3.92
CA LYS A 55 4.05 13.54 -4.42
C LYS A 55 4.29 12.99 -5.83
N VAL A 56 3.85 11.77 -6.11
CA VAL A 56 4.03 11.10 -7.41
C VAL A 56 3.29 11.84 -8.52
N VAL A 57 2.02 12.19 -8.35
CA VAL A 57 1.20 12.82 -9.40
C VAL A 57 1.63 14.22 -9.81
N LYS A 58 2.35 14.91 -8.92
CA LYS A 58 2.91 16.24 -9.20
C LYS A 58 4.13 16.17 -10.12
N ARG A 59 4.69 14.97 -10.36
CA ARG A 59 5.86 14.83 -11.22
C ARG A 59 5.47 15.07 -12.67
N ALA A 60 6.17 16.00 -13.32
CA ALA A 60 5.92 16.42 -14.70
C ALA A 60 5.88 15.26 -15.70
N LYS A 61 6.63 14.17 -15.45
CA LYS A 61 6.69 12.97 -16.30
C LYS A 61 5.34 12.27 -16.50
N TYR A 62 4.36 12.50 -15.63
CA TYR A 62 3.02 11.91 -15.76
C TYR A 62 2.01 12.84 -16.46
N ARG A 63 2.36 14.13 -16.66
CA ARG A 63 1.53 15.13 -17.36
C ARG A 63 0.06 15.15 -16.94
N LEU A 64 -0.23 14.92 -15.65
CA LEU A 64 -1.60 14.87 -15.15
C LEU A 64 -2.15 16.26 -14.87
N ASP A 65 -3.37 16.54 -15.34
CA ASP A 65 -4.14 17.75 -14.99
C ASP A 65 -4.84 17.63 -13.62
N GLY A 66 -5.55 18.69 -13.20
CA GLY A 66 -6.26 18.73 -11.92
C GLY A 66 -7.37 17.68 -11.78
N THR A 67 -8.15 17.47 -12.84
CA THR A 67 -9.26 16.51 -12.88
C THR A 67 -8.73 15.08 -12.77
N GLN A 68 -7.71 14.75 -13.56
CA GLN A 68 -7.06 13.44 -13.55
C GLN A 68 -6.41 13.13 -12.20
N ARG A 69 -5.83 14.13 -11.53
CA ARG A 69 -5.31 13.97 -10.15
C ARG A 69 -6.44 13.63 -9.18
N GLY A 70 -7.59 14.30 -9.30
CA GLY A 70 -8.78 14.05 -8.49
C GLY A 70 -9.35 12.64 -8.69
N GLU A 71 -9.43 12.16 -9.93
CA GLU A 71 -9.87 10.79 -10.24
C GLU A 71 -9.02 9.73 -9.54
N VAL A 72 -7.70 9.91 -9.59
CA VAL A 72 -6.81 8.91 -8.99
C VAL A 72 -6.81 9.03 -7.47
N GLU A 73 -6.90 10.24 -6.91
CA GLU A 73 -7.10 10.42 -5.47
C GLU A 73 -8.38 9.72 -4.99
N PHE A 74 -9.48 9.89 -5.71
CA PHE A 74 -10.75 9.22 -5.42
C PHE A 74 -10.61 7.69 -5.49
N SER A 75 -9.91 7.18 -6.49
CA SER A 75 -9.68 5.76 -6.66
C SER A 75 -8.87 5.16 -5.50
N ILE A 76 -7.82 5.85 -5.01
CA ILE A 76 -7.03 5.39 -3.86
C ILE A 76 -7.85 5.45 -2.56
N LYS A 77 -8.68 6.48 -2.38
CA LYS A 77 -9.59 6.57 -1.22
C LYS A 77 -10.62 5.44 -1.23
N ARG A 78 -11.11 5.04 -2.40
CA ARG A 78 -12.12 3.98 -2.56
C ARG A 78 -11.54 2.58 -2.48
N HIS A 79 -10.30 2.39 -2.92
CA HIS A 79 -9.59 1.12 -2.74
C HIS A 79 -9.02 1.06 -1.33
N HIS A 80 -9.72 0.35 -0.43
CA HIS A 80 -9.05 -0.21 0.74
C HIS A 80 -7.83 -1.00 0.25
N PRO A 81 -6.66 -0.93 0.93
CA PRO A 81 -5.43 -1.55 0.47
C PRO A 81 -5.52 -3.08 0.58
N GLY A 82 -6.28 -3.67 -0.33
CA GLY A 82 -6.36 -5.09 -0.59
C GLY A 82 -5.03 -5.55 -1.21
N ARG A 83 -4.62 -6.75 -0.77
CA ARG A 83 -3.45 -7.55 -1.19
C ARG A 83 -2.52 -6.87 -2.20
N ARG A 84 -1.23 -6.70 -1.83
CA ARG A 84 -0.07 -6.26 -2.65
C ARG A 84 -0.25 -6.26 -4.18
N GLN A 85 -0.73 -7.38 -4.74
CA GLN A 85 -0.96 -7.57 -6.16
C GLN A 85 -1.99 -6.61 -6.76
N GLN A 86 -3.06 -6.24 -6.04
CA GLN A 86 -4.09 -5.32 -6.53
C GLN A 86 -3.58 -3.89 -6.61
N ILE A 87 -2.80 -3.42 -5.63
CA ILE A 87 -2.21 -2.07 -5.67
C ILE A 87 -1.12 -1.98 -6.74
N GLU A 88 -0.21 -2.95 -6.81
CA GLU A 88 0.83 -2.96 -7.86
C GLU A 88 0.22 -3.12 -9.26
N ARG A 89 -0.77 -3.99 -9.42
CA ARG A 89 -1.49 -4.18 -10.69
C ARG A 89 -2.23 -2.91 -11.07
N TRP A 90 -2.98 -2.30 -10.16
CA TRP A 90 -3.70 -1.06 -10.41
C TRP A 90 -2.75 0.11 -10.72
N PHE A 91 -1.63 0.22 -9.99
CA PHE A 91 -0.60 1.23 -10.25
C PHE A 91 0.05 1.03 -11.63
N ARG A 92 0.32 -0.23 -12.02
CA ARG A 92 0.79 -0.58 -13.37
C ARG A 92 -0.29 -0.36 -14.41
N GLU A 93 -1.55 -0.67 -14.16
CA GLU A 93 -2.65 -0.52 -15.10
C GLU A 93 -2.98 0.94 -15.38
N ILE A 94 -3.00 1.82 -14.37
CA ILE A 94 -3.19 3.27 -14.58
C ILE A 94 -1.99 3.87 -15.28
N LEU A 95 -0.76 3.52 -14.85
CA LEU A 95 0.43 4.00 -15.55
C LEU A 95 0.49 3.45 -16.97
N GLN A 96 0.23 2.17 -17.23
CA GLN A 96 0.29 1.60 -18.57
C GLN A 96 -0.86 2.09 -19.46
N ARG A 97 -2.11 2.14 -18.98
CA ARG A 97 -3.28 2.58 -19.78
C ARG A 97 -3.26 4.07 -20.13
N LYS A 98 -2.72 4.94 -19.27
CA LYS A 98 -2.64 6.39 -19.55
C LYS A 98 -1.25 6.85 -20.01
N VAL A 99 -0.17 6.09 -19.83
CA VAL A 99 1.15 6.45 -20.40
C VAL A 99 1.32 5.90 -21.82
N SER A 100 0.75 4.74 -22.19
CA SER A 100 0.86 4.24 -23.58
C SER A 100 -0.02 4.97 -24.60
N ARG A 101 -1.02 5.76 -24.16
CA ARG A 101 -1.82 6.64 -25.03
C ARG A 101 -1.11 7.96 -25.36
N TYR A 102 -0.02 8.29 -24.66
CA TYR A 102 0.65 9.60 -24.72
C TYR A 102 2.19 9.51 -24.75
N LEU A 103 2.74 8.31 -24.97
CA LEU A 103 4.10 8.14 -25.48
C LEU A 103 4.00 7.90 -26.99
N PRO A 104 4.85 8.55 -27.81
CA PRO A 104 4.89 8.31 -29.26
C PRO A 104 5.22 6.84 -29.58
#